data_AF-R7BWN1-F1
#
_entry.id   AF-R7BWN1-F1
#
_cell.length_a   1.000
_cell.length_b   1.000
_cell.length_c   1.000
_cell.angle_alpha   90.00
_cell.angle_beta   90.00
_cell.angle_gamma   90.00
#
_symmetry.space_group_name_H-M   'P 1'
#
loop_
_entity.id
_entity.type
_entity.pdbx_description
1 polymer ?
#
loop_
_entity_poly.entity_id
_entity_poly.type
_entity_poly.pdbx_seq_one_letter_code
_entity_poly.pdbx_strand_id
1 'polypeptide(L)' 'MGLKWTDSRAIAEELYDNEPDLDPTTLRMTELHAKILALPDFDDDPQASSEARLEAILQIWIDERD' A
#
# COMPACT_ATOMS: atom_id res chain seq x y z
N MET A 1 13.55 -4.94 -9.76
CA MET A 1 12.95 -5.96 -8.87
C MET A 1 11.88 -5.18 -8.14
N GLY A 2 10.68 -5.12 -8.70
CA GLY A 2 9.64 -4.21 -8.21
C GLY A 2 8.81 -4.83 -7.11
N LEU A 3 8.08 -3.99 -6.38
CA LEU A 3 7.20 -4.35 -5.28
C LEU A 3 6.11 -5.29 -5.80
N LYS A 4 5.88 -6.37 -5.06
CA LYS A 4 4.78 -7.30 -5.27
C LYS A 4 3.74 -7.13 -4.19
N TRP A 5 2.50 -7.54 -4.46
CA TRP A 5 1.43 -7.49 -3.45
C TRP A 5 1.75 -8.28 -2.18
N THR A 6 2.70 -9.22 -2.24
CA THR A 6 3.22 -9.98 -1.09
C THR A 6 4.15 -9.16 -0.20
N ASP A 7 4.75 -8.09 -0.72
CA ASP A 7 5.70 -7.24 -0.02
C ASP A 7 4.97 -6.13 0.76
N SER A 8 4.02 -6.53 1.62
CA SER A 8 3.09 -5.58 2.24
C SER A 8 3.78 -4.48 3.05
N ARG A 9 4.90 -4.80 3.71
CA ARG A 9 5.70 -3.83 4.45
C ARG A 9 6.41 -2.84 3.53
N ALA A 10 7.10 -3.33 2.49
CA ALA A 10 7.81 -2.44 1.56
C ALA A 10 6.84 -1.51 0.81
N ILE A 11 5.64 -1.99 0.46
CA ILE A 11 4.59 -1.14 -0.12
C ILE A 11 4.14 -0.07 0.89
N ALA A 12 3.91 -0.43 2.15
CA ALA A 12 3.49 0.52 3.17
C ALA A 12 4.55 1.60 3.45
N GLU A 13 5.83 1.22 3.52
CA GLU A 13 6.96 2.14 3.65
C GLU A 13 7.00 3.14 2.47
N GLU A 14 6.88 2.65 1.24
CA GLU A 14 6.83 3.50 0.04
C GLU A 14 5.63 4.44 0.02
N LEU A 15 4.46 3.97 0.48
CA LEU A 15 3.26 4.81 0.61
C LEU A 15 3.46 5.90 1.67
N TYR A 16 4.10 5.59 2.79
CA TYR A 16 4.42 6.57 3.82
C TYR A 16 5.45 7.60 3.35
N ASP A 17 6.50 7.16 2.64
CA ASP A 17 7.52 8.07 2.10
C ASP A 17 6.94 8.99 1.02
N ASN A 18 6.02 8.49 0.18
CA ASN A 18 5.34 9.31 -0.84
C ASN A 18 4.28 10.24 -0.24
N GLU A 19 3.56 9.81 0.79
CA GLU A 19 2.44 10.55 1.40
C GLU A 19 2.49 10.54 2.94
N PRO A 20 3.50 11.18 3.56
CA PRO A 20 3.69 11.11 5.01
C PRO A 20 2.55 11.77 5.81
N ASP A 21 1.94 12.83 5.26
CA ASP A 21 0.83 13.55 5.87
C ASP A 21 -0.54 12.87 5.70
N LEU A 22 -0.65 11.88 4.80
CA LEU A 22 -1.93 11.23 4.49
C LEU A 22 -2.30 10.25 5.60
N ASP A 23 -3.55 10.35 6.08
CA ASP A 23 -4.05 9.41 7.08
C ASP A 23 -4.60 8.11 6.48
N PRO A 24 -3.92 6.96 6.65
CA PRO A 24 -4.35 5.70 6.07
C PRO A 24 -5.65 5.19 6.68
N THR A 25 -5.98 5.53 7.94
CA THR A 25 -7.24 5.09 8.56
C THR A 25 -8.48 5.67 7.87
N THR A 26 -8.31 6.79 7.17
CA THR A 26 -9.37 7.43 6.38
C THR A 26 -9.51 6.87 4.96
N LEU A 27 -8.54 6.06 4.49
CA LEU A 27 -8.53 5.53 3.13
C LEU A 27 -9.50 4.37 2.94
N ARG A 28 -10.16 4.36 1.79
CA ARG A 28 -10.92 3.19 1.33
C ARG A 28 -10.01 2.21 0.62
N MET A 29 -10.35 0.92 0.62
CA MET A 29 -9.57 -0.11 -0.09
C MET A 29 -9.37 0.18 -1.57
N THR A 30 -10.35 0.78 -2.25
CA THR A 30 -10.22 1.20 -3.65
C THR A 30 -9.22 2.33 -3.85
N GLU A 31 -9.11 3.25 -2.88
CA GLU A 31 -8.12 4.33 -2.90
C GLU A 31 -6.73 3.81 -2.58
N LEU A 32 -6.61 2.94 -1.58
CA LEU A 32 -5.36 2.26 -1.26
C LEU A 32 -4.84 1.48 -2.47
N HIS A 33 -5.71 0.70 -3.12
CA HIS A 33 -5.36 -0.03 -4.35
C HIS A 33 -4.83 0.91 -5.44
N ALA A 34 -5.55 2.00 -5.73
CA ALA A 34 -5.12 2.98 -6.73
C ALA A 34 -3.77 3.63 -6.37
N LYS A 35 -3.51 3.91 -5.08
CA LYS A 35 -2.24 4.46 -4.62
C LYS A 35 -1.09 3.48 -4.80
N ILE A 36 -1.30 2.21 -4.48
CA ILE A 36 -0.29 1.16 -4.68
C ILE A 36 0.04 1.00 -6.17
N LEU A 37 -0.97 1.03 -7.04
CA LEU A 37 -0.75 1.02 -8.50
C LEU A 37 -0.05 2.26 -9.04
N ALA A 38 -0.12 3.37 -8.32
CA ALA A 38 0.55 4.62 -8.69
C ALA A 38 2.02 4.67 -8.22
N LEU A 39 2.46 3.71 -7.40
CA LEU A 39 3.84 3.64 -6.94
C LEU A 39 4.78 3.34 -8.12
N PRO A 40 5.88 4.09 -8.27
CA PRO A 40 6.83 3.90 -9.38
C PRO A 40 7.55 2.55 -9.32
N ASP A 41 7.75 1.99 -8.12
CA ASP A 41 8.42 0.71 -7.90
C ASP A 41 7.46 -0.49 -7.90
N PHE A 42 6.15 -0.27 -8.04
CA PHE A 42 5.18 -1.36 -8.09
C PHE A 42 5.16 -2.06 -9.47
N ASP A 43 5.40 -3.38 -9.46
CA ASP A 43 5.58 -4.18 -10.68
C ASP A 43 4.70 -5.44 -10.67
N ASP A 44 3.63 -5.50 -9.89
CA ASP A 44 2.73 -6.67 -9.84
C ASP A 44 1.47 -6.50 -10.69
N ASP A 45 0.72 -7.60 -10.86
CA ASP A 45 -0.54 -7.57 -11.58
C ASP A 45 -1.60 -6.78 -10.77
N PRO A 46 -2.22 -5.74 -11.33
CA PRO A 46 -3.23 -4.94 -10.62
C PRO A 46 -4.44 -5.73 -10.11
N GLN A 47 -4.78 -6.85 -10.75
CA GLN A 47 -5.90 -7.72 -10.39
C GLN A 47 -5.51 -8.81 -9.38
N ALA A 48 -4.21 -8.98 -9.11
CA ALA A 48 -3.72 -9.89 -8.06
C ALA A 48 -3.89 -9.33 -6.64
N SER A 49 -4.47 -8.13 -6.49
CA SER A 49 -4.88 -7.59 -5.21
C SER A 49 -6.02 -8.43 -4.61
N SER A 50 -5.96 -8.65 -3.30
CA SER A 50 -7.07 -9.21 -2.53
C SER A 50 -7.33 -8.35 -1.30
N GLU A 51 -8.55 -8.39 -0.76
CA GLU A 51 -8.92 -7.62 0.43
C GLU A 51 -7.95 -7.87 1.60
N ALA A 52 -7.56 -9.14 1.83
CA ALA A 52 -6.59 -9.49 2.86
C ALA A 52 -5.20 -8.86 2.64
N ARG A 53 -4.73 -8.73 1.39
CA ARG A 53 -3.44 -8.09 1.09
C ARG A 53 -3.50 -6.58 1.27
N LEU A 54 -4.58 -5.97 0.78
CA LEU A 54 -4.84 -4.54 0.95
C LEU A 54 -4.96 -4.18 2.43
N GLU A 55 -5.69 -5.00 3.21
CA GLU A 55 -5.81 -4.83 4.65
C GLU A 55 -4.45 -4.95 5.35
N ALA A 56 -3.62 -5.95 4.99
CA ALA A 56 -2.30 -6.11 5.56
C ALA A 56 -1.40 -4.89 5.30
N ILE A 57 -1.40 -4.37 4.06
CA ILE A 57 -0.66 -3.15 3.69
C ILE A 57 -1.15 -1.96 4.50
N LEU A 58 -2.47 -1.80 4.60
CA LEU A 58 -3.09 -0.70 5.35
C LEU A 58 -2.72 -0.73 6.83
N GLN A 59 -2.78 -1.90 7.46
CA GLN A 59 -2.43 -2.07 8.87
C GLN A 59 -0.96 -1.77 9.12
N ILE A 60 -0.05 -2.22 8.25
CA ILE A 60 1.37 -1.90 8.39
C ILE A 60 1.59 -0.40 8.20
N TRP A 61 0.93 0.22 7.22
CA TRP A 61 1.05 1.67 7.03
C TRP A 61 0.54 2.46 8.24
N ILE A 62 -0.52 2.01 8.90
CA ILE A 62 -0.99 2.62 10.15
C ILE A 62 0.05 2.43 11.27
N ASP A 63 0.59 1.21 11.42
CA ASP A 63 1.59 0.85 12.45
C ASP A 63 2.90 1.63 12.30
N GLU A 64 3.38 1.84 11.07
CA GLU A 64 4.62 2.61 10.81
C GLU A 64 4.43 4.13 11.04
N ARG A 65 3.18 4.62 11.12
CA ARG A 65 2.87 6.03 11.39
C ARG A 65 2.75 6.36 12.88
N ASP A 66 2.45 5.37 13.73
CA ASP A 66 2.28 5.52 15.18
C ASP A 66 3.64 5.53 15.91
#